data_AF-A0A538H564-F1
#
_entry.id   AF-A0A538H564-F1
#
_cell.length_a   1.000
_cell.length_b   1.000
_cell.length_c   1.000
_cell.angle_alpha   90.00
_cell.angle_beta   90.00
_cell.angle_gamma   90.00
#
_symmetry.space_group_name_H-M   'P 1'
#
loop_
_entity.id
_entity.type
_entity.pdbx_description
1 polymer ?
#
loop_
_entity_poly.entity_id
_entity_poly.type
_entity_poly.pdbx_seq_one_letter_code
_entity_poly.pdbx_strand_id
1 'polypeptide(L)'
;MQGVRRGARAVLKYFAPLMFFLIVVQVLLAGEGIFGIKKGPKLDDQKTLDPHRFLGFLITEPIALLFLIAALLAWLPDKRLRWVSVGLPLLTFAQTPLAWGGRWSGMFHPLNAFLLLGLYGWLSGRLHRGARAVTDDRAAAPATAR
;
A
#
# COMPACT_ATOMS: atom_id res chain seq x y z
N MET A 1 -10.17 13.59 -20.06
CA MET A 1 -9.68 12.39 -19.35
C MET A 1 -8.15 12.23 -19.31
N GLN A 2 -7.38 12.59 -20.35
CA GLN A 2 -5.93 12.34 -20.36
C GLN A 2 -5.15 13.07 -19.24
N GLY A 3 -5.51 14.33 -18.96
CA GLY A 3 -4.91 15.10 -17.85
C GLY A 3 -5.14 14.46 -16.48
N VAL A 4 -6.39 14.04 -16.20
CA VAL A 4 -6.76 13.30 -14.97
C VAL A 4 -5.94 12.02 -14.82
N ARG A 5 -5.82 11.23 -15.89
CA ARG A 5 -5.00 10.00 -15.90
C ARG A 5 -3.54 10.30 -15.59
N ARG A 6 -2.97 11.36 -16.18
CA ARG A 6 -1.57 11.75 -15.94
C ARG A 6 -1.35 12.19 -14.48
N GLY A 7 -2.26 12.99 -13.92
CA GLY A 7 -2.23 13.39 -12.52
C GLY A 7 -2.31 12.19 -11.56
N ALA A 8 -3.30 11.32 -11.76
CA ALA A 8 -3.48 10.11 -10.94
C ALA A 8 -2.28 9.16 -11.02
N ARG A 9 -1.61 9.03 -12.18
CA ARG A 9 -0.36 8.28 -12.30
C ARG A 9 0.78 8.86 -11.48
N ALA A 10 0.89 10.19 -11.42
CA ALA A 10 1.86 10.86 -10.57
C ALA A 10 1.54 10.65 -9.08
N VAL A 11 0.26 10.70 -8.70
CA VAL A 11 -0.19 10.37 -7.34
C VAL A 11 0.22 8.94 -6.97
N LEU A 12 -0.15 7.93 -7.78
CA LEU A 12 0.20 6.53 -7.53
C LEU A 12 1.70 6.30 -7.35
N LYS A 13 2.54 7.02 -8.10
CA LYS A 13 4.00 6.92 -8.01
C LYS A 13 4.48 7.18 -6.58
N TYR A 14 3.94 8.18 -5.89
CA TYR A 14 4.31 8.50 -4.50
C TYR A 14 3.42 7.80 -3.48
N PHE A 15 2.19 7.44 -3.85
CA PHE A 15 1.28 6.77 -2.95
C PHE A 15 1.70 5.31 -2.68
N ALA A 16 2.22 4.59 -3.67
CA ALA A 16 2.70 3.21 -3.48
C ALA A 16 3.84 3.08 -2.45
N PRO A 17 4.94 3.88 -2.49
CA PRO A 17 5.95 3.85 -1.43
C PRO A 17 5.43 4.35 -0.08
N LEU A 18 4.47 5.28 -0.06
CA LEU A 18 3.82 5.69 1.19
C LEU A 18 3.09 4.50 1.84
N MET A 19 2.30 3.74 1.06
CA MET A 19 1.64 2.52 1.56
C MET A 19 2.64 1.50 2.09
N PHE A 20 3.73 1.26 1.36
CA PHE A 20 4.82 0.40 1.84
C PHE A 20 5.34 0.85 3.20
N PHE A 21 5.65 2.14 3.37
CA PHE A 21 6.17 2.68 4.62
C PHE A 21 5.16 2.58 5.77
N LEU A 22 3.89 2.92 5.51
CA LEU A 22 2.82 2.81 6.49
C LEU A 22 2.63 1.36 6.98
N ILE A 23 2.78 0.37 6.09
CA ILE A 23 2.73 -1.05 6.46
C ILE A 23 3.94 -1.44 7.34
N VAL A 24 5.14 -0.94 7.05
CA VAL A 24 6.31 -1.14 7.94
C VAL A 24 6.03 -0.60 9.34
N VAL A 25 5.54 0.63 9.44
CA VAL A 25 5.18 1.25 10.72
C VAL A 25 4.10 0.43 11.44
N GLN A 26 3.08 -0.04 10.73
CA GLN A 26 2.05 -0.93 11.28
C GLN A 26 2.60 -2.19 11.94
N VAL A 27 3.53 -2.87 11.27
CA VAL A 27 4.16 -4.09 11.79
C VAL A 27 5.02 -3.78 13.02
N LEU A 28 5.74 -2.65 13.01
CA LEU A 28 6.52 -2.21 14.17
C LEU A 28 5.63 -1.88 15.37
N LEU A 29 4.50 -1.21 15.15
CA LEU A 29 3.52 -0.92 16.21
C LEU A 29 2.85 -2.19 16.75
N ALA A 30 2.61 -3.20 15.90
CA ALA A 30 2.13 -4.50 16.37
C ALA A 30 3.17 -5.17 17.29
N GLY A 31 4.44 -5.15 16.87
CA GLY A 31 5.55 -5.68 17.66
C GLY A 31 5.69 -4.95 19.00
N GLU A 32 5.76 -3.62 18.98
CA GLU A 32 5.83 -2.78 20.19
C GLU A 32 4.66 -3.08 21.13
N GLY A 33 3.44 -3.13 20.60
CA GLY A 33 2.26 -3.42 21.40
C GLY A 33 2.26 -4.81 22.02
N ILE A 34 2.75 -5.85 21.31
CA ILE A 34 2.87 -7.22 21.83
C ILE A 34 3.96 -7.31 22.90
N PHE A 35 5.16 -6.79 22.62
CA PHE A 35 6.30 -6.86 23.54
C PHE A 35 6.14 -5.93 24.75
N GLY A 36 5.26 -4.94 24.68
CA GLY A 36 4.88 -4.08 25.80
C GLY A 36 3.92 -4.72 26.81
N ILE A 37 3.34 -5.89 26.51
CA ILE A 37 2.39 -6.58 27.41
C ILE A 37 3.14 -7.19 28.59
N LYS A 38 2.92 -6.66 29.79
CA LYS A 38 3.55 -7.18 31.04
C LYS A 38 2.67 -8.19 31.77
N LYS A 39 1.39 -7.86 31.97
CA LYS A 39 0.27 -8.68 32.47
C LYS A 39 -1.02 -7.96 32.10
N GLY A 40 -2.14 -8.66 31.93
CA GLY A 40 -3.40 -7.98 31.65
C GLY A 40 -4.42 -8.85 30.90
N PRO A 41 -5.45 -8.22 30.32
CA PRO A 41 -6.56 -8.91 29.68
C PRO A 41 -6.13 -9.65 28.40
N LYS A 42 -7.08 -10.25 27.68
CA LYS A 42 -6.81 -10.93 26.40
C LYS A 42 -6.20 -9.93 25.41
N LEU A 43 -5.49 -10.44 24.40
CA LEU A 43 -4.78 -9.64 23.40
C LEU A 43 -5.65 -8.53 22.79
N ASP A 44 -6.92 -8.84 22.53
CA ASP A 44 -7.90 -7.92 21.92
C ASP A 44 -8.23 -6.70 22.80
N ASP A 45 -8.06 -6.82 24.12
CA ASP A 45 -8.35 -5.77 25.09
C ASP A 45 -7.10 -4.96 25.49
N GLN A 46 -5.93 -5.32 24.95
CA GLN A 46 -4.66 -4.68 25.28
C GLN A 46 -4.57 -3.30 24.63
N LYS A 47 -4.54 -2.24 25.44
CA LYS A 47 -4.39 -0.86 24.96
C LYS A 47 -3.02 -0.56 24.34
N THR A 48 -2.01 -1.38 24.63
CA THR A 48 -0.69 -1.28 23.99
C THR A 48 -0.78 -1.49 22.48
N LEU A 49 -1.83 -2.15 21.99
CA LEU A 49 -2.08 -2.34 20.55
C LEU A 49 -2.93 -1.22 19.92
N ASP A 50 -3.41 -0.23 20.70
CA ASP A 50 -4.27 0.83 20.17
C ASP A 50 -3.61 1.65 19.04
N PRO A 51 -2.31 2.02 19.12
CA PRO A 51 -1.63 2.68 18.00
C PRO A 51 -1.63 1.83 16.71
N HIS A 52 -1.41 0.52 16.85
CA HIS A 52 -1.49 -0.43 15.73
C HIS A 52 -2.92 -0.50 15.18
N ARG A 53 -3.95 -0.64 16.02
CA ARG A 53 -5.35 -0.70 15.58
C ARG A 53 -5.78 0.58 14.87
N PHE A 54 -5.44 1.73 15.45
CA PHE A 54 -5.83 3.04 14.92
C PHE A 54 -5.20 3.30 13.55
N LEU A 55 -3.88 3.12 13.43
CA LEU A 55 -3.22 3.27 12.14
C LEU A 55 -3.69 2.19 11.14
N GLY A 56 -4.04 0.99 11.63
CA GLY A 56 -4.57 -0.10 10.82
C GLY A 56 -5.87 0.32 10.15
N PHE A 57 -6.82 0.84 10.93
CA PHE A 57 -8.06 1.41 10.44
C PHE A 57 -7.83 2.51 9.38
N LEU A 58 -6.90 3.44 9.61
CA LEU A 58 -6.60 4.49 8.63
C LEU A 58 -6.08 3.91 7.31
N ILE A 59 -5.19 2.92 7.37
CA ILE A 59 -4.62 2.27 6.19
C ILE A 59 -5.69 1.47 5.44
N THR A 60 -6.52 0.70 6.16
CA THR A 60 -7.51 -0.20 5.55
C THR A 60 -8.71 0.53 5.01
N GLU A 61 -9.18 1.60 5.65
CA GLU A 61 -10.43 2.26 5.24
C GLU A 61 -10.16 3.48 4.33
N PRO A 62 -9.85 4.69 4.84
CA PRO A 62 -9.76 5.86 3.98
C PRO A 62 -8.57 5.80 3.02
N ILE A 63 -7.40 5.33 3.46
CA ILE A 63 -6.19 5.40 2.64
C ILE A 63 -6.24 4.36 1.50
N ALA A 64 -6.65 3.13 1.77
CA ALA A 64 -6.82 2.11 0.72
C ALA A 64 -7.91 2.52 -0.29
N LEU A 65 -9.01 3.14 0.16
CA LEU A 65 -10.03 3.67 -0.74
C LEU A 65 -9.48 4.77 -1.66
N LEU A 66 -8.72 5.72 -1.11
CA LEU A 66 -8.05 6.75 -1.91
C LEU A 66 -7.05 6.15 -2.90
N PHE A 67 -6.32 5.10 -2.48
CA PHE A 67 -5.42 4.38 -3.38
C PHE A 67 -6.19 3.69 -4.52
N LEU A 68 -7.33 3.05 -4.23
CA LEU A 68 -8.20 2.43 -5.23
C LEU A 68 -8.72 3.46 -6.24
N ILE A 69 -9.20 4.60 -5.77
CA ILE A 69 -9.65 5.70 -6.63
C ILE A 69 -8.50 6.17 -7.53
N ALA A 70 -7.31 6.39 -6.96
CA ALA A 70 -6.13 6.76 -7.74
C ALA A 70 -5.76 5.69 -8.78
N ALA A 71 -5.86 4.41 -8.45
CA ALA A 71 -5.61 3.29 -9.34
C ALA A 71 -6.58 3.26 -10.54
N LEU A 72 -7.88 3.39 -10.26
CA LEU A 72 -8.92 3.42 -11.27
C LEU A 72 -8.81 4.66 -12.18
N LEU A 73 -8.54 5.83 -11.61
CA LEU A 73 -8.36 7.07 -12.36
C LEU A 73 -7.08 7.06 -13.22
N ALA A 74 -5.98 6.52 -12.68
CA ALA A 74 -4.72 6.42 -13.40
C ALA A 74 -4.83 5.49 -14.62
N TRP A 75 -5.62 4.42 -14.46
CA TRP A 75 -5.88 3.36 -15.43
C TRP A 75 -4.62 3.00 -16.23
N LEU A 76 -3.63 2.44 -15.52
CA LEU A 76 -2.28 2.26 -16.05
C LEU A 76 -2.29 1.51 -17.40
N PRO A 77 -1.48 1.93 -18.38
CA PRO A 77 -1.49 1.31 -19.70
C PRO A 77 -1.00 -0.15 -19.66
N ASP A 78 0.00 -0.44 -18.82
CA ASP A 78 0.47 -1.79 -18.54
C ASP A 78 -0.61 -2.58 -17.79
N LYS A 79 -1.08 -3.68 -18.39
CA LYS A 79 -2.17 -4.52 -17.87
C LYS A 79 -1.80 -5.15 -16.52
N ARG A 80 -0.56 -5.59 -16.33
CA ARG A 80 -0.10 -6.19 -15.07
C ARG A 80 -0.08 -5.15 -13.96
N LEU A 81 0.52 -3.98 -14.20
CA LEU A 81 0.55 -2.91 -13.21
C LEU A 81 -0.86 -2.40 -12.87
N ARG A 82 -1.74 -2.29 -13.87
CA ARG A 82 -3.15 -1.91 -13.67
C ARG A 82 -3.83 -2.86 -12.69
N TRP A 83 -3.85 -4.15 -12.98
CA TRP A 83 -4.56 -5.12 -12.15
C TRP A 83 -3.94 -5.27 -10.77
N VAL A 84 -2.61 -5.22 -10.64
CA VAL A 84 -1.97 -5.22 -9.32
C VAL A 84 -2.34 -3.95 -8.54
N SER A 85 -2.31 -2.77 -9.16
CA SER A 85 -2.67 -1.52 -8.47
C SER A 85 -4.14 -1.46 -8.03
N VAL A 86 -5.04 -2.13 -8.76
CA VAL A 86 -6.46 -2.26 -8.38
C VAL A 86 -6.66 -3.35 -7.33
N GLY A 87 -5.93 -4.47 -7.41
CA GLY A 87 -6.04 -5.58 -6.48
C GLY A 87 -5.44 -5.30 -5.10
N LEU A 88 -4.37 -4.50 -5.02
CA LEU A 88 -3.73 -4.11 -3.77
C LEU A 88 -4.69 -3.54 -2.71
N PRO A 89 -5.52 -2.50 -3.00
CA PRO A 89 -6.47 -2.00 -2.01
C PRO A 89 -7.52 -3.03 -1.60
N LEU A 90 -7.91 -3.96 -2.48
CA LEU A 90 -8.82 -5.06 -2.11
C LEU A 90 -8.17 -6.02 -1.11
N LEU A 91 -6.90 -6.36 -1.33
CA LEU A 91 -6.10 -7.13 -0.35
C LEU A 91 -5.91 -6.35 0.95
N THR A 92 -5.79 -5.02 0.89
CA THR A 92 -5.72 -4.16 2.07
C THR A 92 -7.06 -4.16 2.83
N PHE A 93 -8.22 -4.06 2.16
CA PHE A 93 -9.53 -4.18 2.82
C PHE A 93 -9.71 -5.54 3.50
N ALA A 94 -9.18 -6.61 2.89
CA ALA A 94 -9.23 -7.94 3.49
C ALA A 94 -8.49 -8.02 4.84
N GLN A 95 -7.61 -7.09 5.19
CA GLN A 95 -6.94 -7.07 6.50
C GLN A 95 -7.93 -6.97 7.66
N THR A 96 -9.04 -6.24 7.52
CA THR A 96 -10.06 -6.07 8.56
C THR A 96 -10.73 -7.40 8.95
N PRO A 97 -11.37 -8.16 8.03
CA PRO A 97 -11.94 -9.45 8.37
C PRO A 97 -10.88 -10.49 8.74
N LEU A 98 -9.67 -10.40 8.18
CA LEU A 98 -8.55 -11.27 8.58
C LEU A 98 -8.12 -11.01 10.03
N ALA A 99 -8.16 -9.78 10.52
CA ALA A 99 -7.82 -9.47 11.90
C ALA A 99 -8.89 -9.92 12.90
N TRP A 100 -10.17 -9.87 12.52
CA TRP A 100 -11.29 -10.03 13.46
C TRP A 100 -11.98 -11.40 13.42
N GLY A 101 -11.78 -12.21 12.38
CA GLY A 101 -12.50 -13.47 12.20
C GLY A 101 -12.00 -14.64 13.08
N GLY A 102 -11.40 -14.39 14.24
CA GLY A 102 -10.87 -15.40 15.16
C GLY A 102 -9.56 -16.06 14.70
N ARG A 103 -9.15 -17.14 15.40
CA ARG A 103 -7.79 -17.72 15.29
C ARG A 103 -7.37 -18.08 13.87
N TRP A 104 -8.24 -18.72 13.09
CA TRP A 104 -7.88 -19.21 11.75
C TRP A 104 -7.69 -18.09 10.74
N SER A 105 -8.56 -17.07 10.74
CA SER A 105 -8.41 -15.90 9.87
C SER A 105 -7.27 -14.98 10.36
N GLY A 106 -7.13 -14.84 11.68
CA GLY A 106 -6.08 -14.07 12.34
C GLY A 106 -4.67 -14.50 11.95
N MET A 107 -4.45 -15.79 11.66
CA MET A 107 -3.17 -16.29 11.15
C MET A 107 -2.82 -15.74 9.75
N PHE A 108 -3.83 -15.48 8.91
CA PHE A 108 -3.62 -14.94 7.57
C PHE A 108 -3.43 -13.41 7.56
N HIS A 109 -3.84 -12.70 8.62
CA HIS A 109 -3.61 -11.25 8.74
C HIS A 109 -2.13 -10.86 8.56
N PRO A 110 -1.16 -11.38 9.36
CA PRO A 110 0.25 -11.04 9.17
C PRO A 110 0.81 -11.57 7.84
N LEU A 111 0.35 -12.74 7.35
CA LEU A 111 0.78 -13.27 6.06
C LEU A 111 0.39 -12.34 4.90
N ASN A 112 -0.85 -11.87 4.89
CA ASN A 112 -1.34 -10.91 3.90
C ASN A 112 -0.63 -9.56 4.06
N ALA A 113 -0.25 -9.16 5.27
CA ALA A 113 0.52 -7.92 5.49
C ALA A 113 1.92 -8.00 4.83
N PHE A 114 2.61 -9.14 4.94
CA PHE A 114 3.89 -9.34 4.25
C PHE A 114 3.74 -9.40 2.73
N LEU A 115 2.67 -10.02 2.23
CA LEU A 115 2.35 -10.00 0.80
C LEU A 115 2.13 -8.57 0.30
N LEU A 116 1.32 -7.78 1.01
CA LEU A 116 1.08 -6.37 0.71
C LEU A 116 2.38 -5.57 0.73
N LEU A 117 3.24 -5.76 1.74
CA LEU A 117 4.54 -5.12 1.83
C LEU A 117 5.40 -5.39 0.58
N GLY A 118 5.51 -6.66 0.18
CA GLY A 118 6.25 -7.06 -1.02
C GLY A 118 5.66 -6.47 -2.30
N LEU A 119 4.33 -6.51 -2.46
CA LEU A 119 3.65 -6.01 -3.67
C LEU A 119 3.66 -4.48 -3.77
N TYR A 120 3.45 -3.74 -2.69
CA TYR A 120 3.57 -2.27 -2.68
C TYR A 120 5.01 -1.84 -2.95
N GLY A 121 6.00 -2.50 -2.35
CA GLY A 121 7.42 -2.25 -2.63
C GLY A 121 7.79 -2.53 -4.09
N TRP A 122 7.33 -3.66 -4.62
CA TRP A 122 7.51 -4.01 -6.03
C TRP A 122 6.85 -3.00 -6.98
N LEU A 123 5.58 -2.63 -6.73
CA LEU A 123 4.84 -1.67 -7.54
C LEU A 123 5.53 -0.30 -7.53
N SER A 124 5.96 0.17 -6.35
CA SER A 124 6.74 1.40 -6.19
C SER A 124 7.99 1.38 -7.09
N GLY A 125 8.78 0.30 -7.02
CA GLY A 125 9.97 0.15 -7.86
C GLY A 125 9.67 0.18 -9.36
N ARG A 126 8.58 -0.46 -9.80
CA ARG A 126 8.16 -0.47 -11.22
C ARG A 126 7.72 0.91 -11.70
N LEU A 127 6.93 1.63 -10.90
CA LEU A 127 6.45 2.97 -11.25
C LEU A 127 7.59 3.99 -11.35
N HIS A 128 8.61 3.88 -10.49
CA HIS A 128 9.77 4.78 -10.53
C HIS A 128 10.74 4.45 -11.66
N ARG A 129 11.00 3.17 -11.95
CA ARG A 129 11.88 2.77 -13.07
C ARG A 129 11.29 3.12 -14.43
N GLY A 130 9.98 2.91 -14.62
CA GLY A 130 9.31 3.28 -15.88
C GLY A 130 9.34 4.79 -16.14
N ALA A 131 9.30 5.62 -15.10
CA ALA A 131 9.43 7.06 -15.25
C ALA A 131 10.86 7.50 -15.63
N ARG A 132 11.88 6.84 -15.07
CA ARG A 132 13.29 7.13 -15.39
C ARG A 132 13.64 6.79 -16.84
N ALA A 133 13.19 5.64 -17.34
CA ALA A 133 13.39 5.28 -18.74
C ALA A 133 12.82 6.34 -19.71
N VAL A 134 11.61 6.86 -19.45
CA VAL A 134 11.00 7.91 -20.27
C VAL A 134 11.74 9.25 -20.17
N THR A 135 12.34 9.59 -19.03
CA THR A 135 13.16 10.80 -18.91
C THR A 135 14.48 10.66 -19.64
N ASP A 136 15.12 9.49 -19.55
CA ASP A 136 16.40 9.21 -20.20
C ASP A 136 16.24 9.22 -21.74
N ASP A 137 15.17 8.60 -22.27
CA ASP A 137 14.84 8.62 -23.70
C ASP A 137 14.60 10.04 -24.24
N ARG A 138 14.00 10.93 -23.44
CA ARG A 138 13.76 12.34 -23.82
C ARG A 138 15.04 13.19 -23.78
N ALA A 139 15.96 12.87 -22.88
CA ALA A 139 17.25 13.54 -22.78
C ALA A 139 18.21 13.08 -23.90
N ALA A 140 18.09 11.84 -24.37
CA ALA A 140 18.88 11.27 -25.45
C ALA A 140 18.38 11.62 -26.87
N ALA A 141 17.16 12.14 -27.01
CA ALA A 141 16.64 12.59 -28.30
C ALA A 141 17.45 13.80 -28.80
N PRO A 142 18.07 13.74 -30.00
CA PRO A 142 18.85 14.85 -30.52
C PRO A 142 17.96 16.09 -30.62
N ALA A 143 18.44 17.21 -30.11
CA ALA A 143 17.79 18.51 -30.30
C ALA A 143 17.76 18.79 -31.80
N THR A 144 16.63 18.50 -32.44
CA THR A 144 16.40 18.93 -33.82
C THR A 144 16.31 20.44 -33.78
N ALA A 145 17.44 21.08 -34.09
CA ALA A 145 17.55 22.50 -34.30
C ALA A 145 16.47 22.92 -35.32
N ARG A 146 15.63 23.86 -34.90
CA ARG A 146 14.77 24.62 -35.81
C ARG A 146 15.58 25.70 -36.49
#